data_AF-A0A401ZV76-F1
#
_entry.id   AF-A0A401ZV76-F1
#
_cell.length_a   1.000
_cell.length_b   1.000
_cell.length_c   1.000
_cell.angle_alpha   90.00
_cell.angle_beta   90.00
_cell.angle_gamma   90.00
#
_symmetry.space_group_name_H-M   'P 1'
#
loop_
_entity.id
_entity.type
_entity.pdbx_description
1 polymer ?
#
loop_
_entity_poly.entity_id
_entity_poly.type
_entity_poly.pdbx_seq_one_letter_code
_entity_poly.pdbx_strand_id
1 'polypeptide(L)'
;MLLAFVVIMTGTIVIYIRFPLNDSLYRLSNTSAAGKTIVSQNADLWSNDVQVTAPTMAFSLQNTQNLTISPLFSQYYQNYGAASGLGSPITVAFPVANGWVQFFTSDALFLPAATQNRASTSNTMLTELIENGTKTAHSNVIRLPLLQALLTVGSQAHIAGDNSTFSYVDLRKAVSANLLQQPKKTTTNKEEQFIKTGTSAGNDVGHFISASLWSYLNRPEVAPDGWQTDFGLPLTEALPLTVVQDGAVHHLEIQAFTRNAFLLDKDVSGPDGQPAIQPLNTGIDYLRTLGMPTVKVSSGQLIWSQNDTAIYSEASPDHALAHIAKNFQFTLLGDTKWNTGVLWYHVQWSTPKKASNQGWVSAADMTLSAPGKGPEWASIDLLSNDLASYLSGIGPRAGVVIYDEAHQRYYTYNNTNQFITASSVKVPIMLTFFDMIEQQGRDPDDNEMNLLTTMIENSNNDSTSELYYNHIGGAAGMAAYFQKIGVAGLNPSADAWGYSQISPQAMVDLLTLLHDGKILTASHRATAINLMENVESDQQVGVGDTAPGGATVAMKDGWVTGDDDLWAMNSSGIVTTGKTTYIISVYTQENQSLDDGQAIVRKVCSTVASLLS
;
A
#
# COMPACT_ATOMS: atom_id res chain seq x y z
N MET A 1 50.06 36.24 -20.23
CA MET A 1 49.47 36.70 -18.96
C MET A 1 48.01 37.06 -19.20
N LEU A 2 47.10 36.09 -19.00
CA LEU A 2 45.80 36.27 -18.35
C LEU A 2 45.13 34.89 -18.25
N LEU A 3 44.65 34.58 -17.04
CA LEU A 3 43.95 33.37 -16.61
C LEU A 3 42.58 33.22 -17.27
N ALA A 4 42.16 31.99 -17.56
CA ALA A 4 40.75 31.65 -17.81
C ALA A 4 40.32 30.52 -16.85
N PHE A 5 39.25 30.81 -16.10
CA PHE A 5 38.62 29.97 -15.09
C PHE A 5 38.02 28.69 -15.67
N VAL A 6 38.15 27.60 -14.92
CA VAL A 6 37.45 26.32 -15.12
C VAL A 6 36.05 26.43 -14.52
N VAL A 7 35.02 26.16 -15.32
CA VAL A 7 33.67 25.81 -14.85
C VAL A 7 33.36 24.43 -15.42
N ILE A 8 33.33 23.42 -14.55
CA ILE A 8 32.86 22.07 -14.88
C ILE A 8 31.35 22.06 -14.74
N MET A 9 30.64 22.10 -15.86
CA MET A 9 29.23 21.72 -15.96
C MET A 9 29.19 20.30 -16.53
N THR A 10 28.81 19.33 -15.71
CA THR A 10 28.47 17.97 -16.13
C THR A 10 27.16 18.01 -16.91
N GLY A 11 27.26 18.26 -18.22
CA GLY A 11 26.13 18.19 -19.15
C GLY A 11 25.97 16.79 -19.70
N THR A 12 24.89 16.11 -19.31
CA THR A 12 24.40 14.91 -19.99
C THR A 12 23.97 15.30 -21.41
N ILE A 13 24.69 14.83 -22.42
CA ILE A 13 24.30 15.01 -23.82
C ILE A 13 23.15 14.03 -24.09
N VAL A 14 21.91 14.55 -24.11
CA VAL A 14 20.75 13.82 -24.64
C VAL A 14 20.76 13.96 -26.16
N ILE A 15 21.09 12.88 -26.86
CA ILE A 15 20.99 12.81 -28.33
C ILE A 15 19.51 12.60 -28.68
N TYR A 16 18.87 13.62 -29.22
CA TYR A 16 17.52 13.55 -29.79
C TYR A 16 17.58 13.01 -31.22
N ILE A 17 16.88 11.92 -31.50
CA ILE A 17 16.63 11.46 -32.87
C ILE A 17 15.13 11.63 -33.15
N ARG A 18 14.78 12.47 -34.13
CA ARG A 18 13.43 12.57 -34.70
C ARG A 18 13.27 11.50 -35.79
N PHE A 19 12.11 10.85 -35.84
CA PHE A 19 11.68 10.06 -37.00
C PHE A 19 10.43 10.68 -37.64
N PRO A 20 10.41 10.86 -38.99
CA PRO A 20 9.18 10.83 -39.76
C PRO A 20 8.98 9.40 -40.29
N LEU A 21 7.96 8.68 -39.83
CA LEU A 21 7.49 7.48 -40.53
C LEU A 21 6.57 7.95 -41.67
N ASN A 22 6.98 7.68 -42.90
CA ASN A 22 6.21 7.96 -44.11
C ASN A 22 4.89 7.17 -44.07
N ASP A 23 3.78 7.89 -44.18
CA ASP A 23 2.56 7.36 -44.77
C ASP A 23 2.87 6.89 -46.19
N SER A 24 2.81 5.59 -46.45
CA SER A 24 2.86 5.05 -47.81
C SER A 24 1.69 4.09 -48.00
N LEU A 25 0.55 4.73 -48.30
CA LEU A 25 -0.54 4.14 -49.06
C LEU A 25 0.02 3.47 -50.33
N TYR A 26 -0.29 2.18 -50.48
CA TYR A 26 0.04 1.36 -51.63
C TYR A 26 -0.35 2.02 -52.96
N ARG A 27 0.64 2.31 -53.81
CA ARG A 27 0.47 2.37 -55.27
C ARG A 27 1.33 1.29 -55.92
N LEU A 28 0.64 0.31 -56.50
CA LEU A 28 1.22 -0.71 -57.37
C LEU A 28 2.02 -0.05 -58.49
N SER A 29 3.30 -0.40 -58.59
CA SER A 29 4.06 -0.30 -59.84
C SER A 29 4.71 -1.66 -60.11
N ASN A 30 4.21 -2.31 -61.17
CA ASN A 30 4.69 -3.56 -61.71
C ASN A 30 6.10 -3.38 -62.28
N THR A 31 7.09 -4.11 -61.77
CA THR A 31 8.18 -4.68 -62.58
C THR A 31 8.60 -6.03 -62.00
N SER A 32 8.83 -6.98 -62.91
CA SER A 32 9.05 -8.41 -62.68
C SER A 32 10.42 -8.70 -62.03
N ALA A 33 10.41 -9.45 -60.92
CA ALA A 33 11.56 -10.21 -60.41
C ALA A 33 11.07 -11.43 -59.59
N ALA A 34 11.83 -12.52 -59.63
CA ALA A 34 11.46 -13.88 -59.22
C ALA A 34 10.99 -14.03 -57.75
N GLY A 35 10.01 -14.93 -57.54
CA GLY A 35 9.77 -15.66 -56.29
C GLY A 35 9.66 -14.86 -54.99
N LYS A 36 8.79 -13.85 -54.93
CA LYS A 36 8.58 -13.08 -53.68
C LYS A 36 7.83 -13.92 -52.64
N THR A 37 8.42 -14.14 -51.47
CA THR A 37 7.73 -14.70 -50.30
C THR A 37 6.72 -13.67 -49.78
N ILE A 38 5.47 -14.09 -49.58
CA ILE A 38 4.37 -13.29 -49.03
C ILE A 38 4.07 -13.85 -47.65
N VAL A 39 4.42 -13.12 -46.60
CA VAL A 39 4.22 -13.54 -45.20
C VAL A 39 2.95 -12.90 -44.64
N SER A 40 2.21 -13.64 -43.83
CA SER A 40 0.95 -13.21 -43.24
C SER A 40 1.09 -12.15 -42.16
N GLN A 41 2.29 -11.94 -41.59
CA GLN A 41 2.70 -10.79 -40.75
C GLN A 41 4.18 -10.88 -40.32
N ASN A 42 4.84 -9.73 -40.13
CA ASN A 42 5.99 -9.49 -39.23
C ASN A 42 7.35 -10.20 -39.47
N ALA A 43 7.49 -11.18 -40.37
CA ALA A 43 8.78 -11.88 -40.59
C ALA A 43 9.89 -11.03 -41.26
N ASP A 44 9.54 -9.84 -41.75
CA ASP A 44 10.50 -8.87 -42.33
C ASP A 44 10.61 -7.57 -41.52
N LEU A 45 9.94 -7.46 -40.36
CA LEU A 45 9.89 -6.21 -39.57
C LEU A 45 11.27 -5.67 -39.21
N TRP A 46 12.19 -6.57 -38.87
CA TRP A 46 13.54 -6.24 -38.42
C TRP A 46 14.61 -6.62 -39.45
N SER A 47 14.21 -6.89 -40.69
CA SER A 47 15.14 -7.25 -41.77
C SER A 47 16.10 -6.08 -42.02
N ASN A 48 17.40 -6.32 -41.80
CA ASN A 48 18.50 -5.33 -41.85
C ASN A 48 18.57 -4.34 -40.68
N ASP A 49 17.84 -4.56 -39.58
CA ASP A 49 17.96 -3.75 -38.37
C ASP A 49 19.23 -4.10 -37.57
N VAL A 50 20.06 -3.08 -37.36
CA VAL A 50 21.35 -3.17 -36.65
C VAL A 50 21.33 -2.50 -35.28
N GLN A 51 20.20 -1.91 -34.86
CA GLN A 51 20.08 -1.26 -33.57
C GLN A 51 20.25 -2.28 -32.44
N VAL A 52 21.02 -1.92 -31.41
CA VAL A 52 21.15 -2.68 -30.17
C VAL A 52 21.07 -1.76 -28.96
N THR A 53 20.46 -2.24 -27.87
CA THR A 53 20.26 -1.48 -26.63
C THR A 53 20.68 -2.33 -25.43
N ALA A 54 21.64 -1.85 -24.64
CA ALA A 54 22.08 -2.52 -23.43
C ALA A 54 21.08 -2.31 -22.27
N PRO A 55 20.89 -3.30 -21.37
CA PRO A 55 20.21 -3.09 -20.10
C PRO A 55 20.89 -1.99 -19.27
N THR A 56 20.11 -1.03 -18.78
CA THR A 56 20.63 0.15 -18.04
C THR A 56 20.12 0.24 -16.61
N MET A 57 19.08 -0.52 -16.25
CA MET A 57 18.46 -0.47 -14.93
C MET A 57 18.73 -1.75 -14.13
N ALA A 58 19.25 -1.60 -12.91
CA ALA A 58 19.39 -2.69 -11.95
C ALA A 58 18.01 -3.03 -11.33
N PHE A 59 17.20 -3.78 -12.07
CA PHE A 59 15.91 -4.29 -11.58
C PHE A 59 16.03 -5.78 -11.20
N SER A 60 15.56 -6.14 -10.01
CA SER A 60 15.59 -7.50 -9.46
C SER A 60 14.26 -7.86 -8.80
N LEU A 61 13.84 -9.12 -8.97
CA LEU A 61 12.64 -9.70 -8.35
C LEU A 61 12.71 -9.80 -6.83
N GLN A 62 13.91 -9.79 -6.24
CA GLN A 62 14.05 -9.84 -4.79
C GLN A 62 13.37 -8.64 -4.11
N ASN A 63 13.24 -7.53 -4.82
CA ASN A 63 12.65 -6.30 -4.30
C ASN A 63 11.14 -6.18 -4.56
N THR A 64 10.52 -7.18 -5.19
CA THR A 64 9.10 -7.16 -5.60
C THR A 64 8.23 -8.04 -4.72
N GLN A 65 8.73 -8.47 -3.56
CA GLN A 65 7.97 -9.34 -2.65
C GLN A 65 6.75 -8.60 -2.08
N ASN A 66 5.62 -9.31 -1.99
CA ASN A 66 4.32 -8.84 -1.48
C ASN A 66 3.50 -7.90 -2.40
N LEU A 67 3.87 -7.75 -3.68
CA LEU A 67 3.01 -7.06 -4.64
C LEU A 67 1.76 -7.87 -4.96
N THR A 68 0.62 -7.18 -5.02
CA THR A 68 -0.68 -7.78 -5.37
C THR A 68 -1.14 -7.30 -6.74
N ILE A 69 -2.02 -8.09 -7.36
CA ILE A 69 -2.71 -7.67 -8.57
C ILE A 69 -3.66 -6.53 -8.18
N SER A 70 -3.52 -5.39 -8.85
CA SER A 70 -4.39 -4.24 -8.56
C SER A 70 -5.85 -4.59 -8.83
N PRO A 71 -6.81 -4.09 -8.01
CA PRO A 71 -8.23 -4.19 -8.32
C PRO A 71 -8.62 -3.67 -9.72
N LEU A 72 -7.81 -2.79 -10.31
CA LEU A 72 -7.99 -2.33 -11.69
C LEU A 72 -7.84 -3.45 -12.73
N PHE A 73 -7.06 -4.48 -12.42
CA PHE A 73 -6.72 -5.59 -13.32
C PHE A 73 -7.19 -6.95 -12.79
N SER A 74 -7.77 -7.03 -11.59
CA SER A 74 -8.12 -8.30 -10.94
C SER A 74 -9.09 -9.14 -11.76
N GLN A 75 -10.13 -8.52 -12.33
CA GLN A 75 -11.11 -9.22 -13.17
C GLN A 75 -10.46 -9.76 -14.45
N TYR A 76 -9.57 -8.99 -15.08
CA TYR A 76 -8.82 -9.46 -16.24
C TYR A 76 -7.93 -10.65 -15.84
N TYR A 77 -7.17 -10.49 -14.76
CA TYR A 77 -6.23 -11.52 -14.32
C TYR A 77 -6.94 -12.84 -13.98
N GLN A 78 -8.10 -12.79 -13.32
CA GLN A 78 -8.90 -13.96 -12.96
C GLN A 78 -9.51 -14.66 -14.18
N ASN A 79 -10.04 -13.90 -15.14
CA ASN A 79 -10.78 -14.47 -16.27
C ASN A 79 -9.88 -15.06 -17.34
N TYR A 80 -8.66 -14.54 -17.50
CA TYR A 80 -7.76 -14.92 -18.59
C TYR A 80 -6.56 -15.76 -18.13
N GLY A 81 -6.70 -16.48 -17.01
CA GLY A 81 -5.69 -17.44 -16.55
C GLY A 81 -4.28 -16.84 -16.40
N ALA A 82 -4.19 -15.52 -16.15
CA ALA A 82 -3.00 -14.72 -16.37
C ALA A 82 -1.76 -15.17 -15.55
N ALA A 83 -1.96 -16.00 -14.53
CA ALA A 83 -0.86 -16.60 -13.78
C ALA A 83 0.06 -17.49 -14.62
N SER A 84 -0.46 -18.15 -15.67
CA SER A 84 0.34 -19.00 -16.56
C SER A 84 1.04 -18.24 -17.70
N GLY A 85 0.51 -17.06 -18.08
CA GLY A 85 0.98 -16.29 -19.23
C GLY A 85 1.61 -14.92 -18.93
N LEU A 86 1.12 -14.18 -17.93
CA LEU A 86 1.71 -12.91 -17.46
C LEU A 86 2.69 -13.13 -16.31
N GLY A 87 2.43 -14.13 -15.47
CA GLY A 87 3.16 -14.44 -14.25
C GLY A 87 2.89 -13.45 -13.10
N SER A 88 3.79 -13.41 -12.11
CA SER A 88 3.58 -12.64 -10.87
C SER A 88 3.74 -11.12 -11.10
N PRO A 89 3.00 -10.27 -10.36
CA PRO A 89 3.18 -8.82 -10.44
C PRO A 89 4.59 -8.43 -9.97
N ILE A 90 5.24 -7.54 -10.71
CA ILE A 90 6.58 -7.02 -10.40
C ILE A 90 6.58 -5.50 -10.15
N THR A 91 5.43 -4.84 -10.36
CA THR A 91 5.16 -3.47 -9.90
C THR A 91 3.79 -3.38 -9.25
N VAL A 92 3.57 -2.33 -8.45
CA VAL A 92 2.20 -1.84 -8.21
C VAL A 92 1.56 -1.40 -9.52
N ALA A 93 0.24 -1.25 -9.55
CA ALA A 93 -0.38 -0.47 -10.62
C ALA A 93 -0.11 1.02 -10.37
N PHE A 94 0.37 1.74 -11.38
CA PHE A 94 0.68 3.16 -11.25
C PHE A 94 0.12 3.97 -12.42
N PRO A 95 -0.22 5.25 -12.18
CA PRO A 95 -0.80 6.10 -13.21
C PRO A 95 0.30 6.54 -14.19
N VAL A 96 -0.05 6.51 -15.47
CA VAL A 96 0.78 6.99 -16.58
C VAL A 96 -0.06 7.93 -17.44
N ALA A 97 0.54 8.50 -18.49
CA ALA A 97 -0.25 9.27 -19.44
C ALA A 97 -1.39 8.40 -20.01
N ASN A 98 -2.63 8.90 -19.95
CA ASN A 98 -3.84 8.30 -20.51
C ASN A 98 -4.28 6.96 -19.89
N GLY A 99 -3.78 6.56 -18.71
CA GLY A 99 -4.26 5.34 -18.07
C GLY A 99 -3.43 4.85 -16.89
N TRP A 100 -3.57 3.57 -16.61
CA TRP A 100 -2.87 2.84 -15.55
C TRP A 100 -2.09 1.69 -16.15
N VAL A 101 -0.91 1.40 -15.63
CA VAL A 101 -0.11 0.24 -16.04
C VAL A 101 0.31 -0.58 -14.83
N GLN A 102 0.36 -1.90 -14.98
CA GLN A 102 0.99 -2.82 -14.05
C GLN A 102 1.85 -3.82 -14.81
N PHE A 103 3.10 -3.99 -14.38
CA PHE A 103 4.03 -4.98 -14.94
C PHE A 103 3.99 -6.28 -14.15
N PHE A 104 4.17 -7.37 -14.88
CA PHE A 104 4.25 -8.75 -14.42
C PHE A 104 5.56 -9.36 -14.93
N THR A 105 5.95 -10.54 -14.44
CA THR A 105 7.23 -11.17 -14.83
C THR A 105 7.38 -11.31 -16.34
N SER A 106 6.30 -11.69 -17.03
CA SER A 106 6.31 -12.04 -18.44
C SER A 106 5.60 -11.03 -19.35
N ASP A 107 4.96 -9.99 -18.79
CA ASP A 107 4.18 -9.03 -19.57
C ASP A 107 3.78 -7.75 -18.79
N ALA A 108 2.96 -6.87 -19.36
CA ALA A 108 2.32 -5.75 -18.69
C ALA A 108 0.88 -5.51 -19.16
N LEU A 109 0.04 -5.04 -18.24
CA LEU A 109 -1.35 -4.65 -18.52
C LEU A 109 -1.51 -3.14 -18.44
N PHE A 110 -2.29 -2.59 -19.36
CA PHE A 110 -2.66 -1.18 -19.40
C PHE A 110 -4.17 -1.01 -19.39
N LEU A 111 -4.68 -0.12 -18.53
CA LEU A 111 -6.09 0.27 -18.48
C LEU A 111 -6.22 1.75 -18.90
N PRO A 112 -6.85 2.05 -20.05
CA PRO A 112 -7.07 3.43 -20.49
C PRO A 112 -7.93 4.23 -19.50
N ALA A 113 -7.62 5.53 -19.34
CA ALA A 113 -8.46 6.45 -18.59
C ALA A 113 -9.80 6.72 -19.30
N ALA A 114 -10.88 6.92 -18.54
CA ALA A 114 -12.24 7.10 -19.08
C ALA A 114 -12.42 8.37 -19.94
N THR A 115 -11.58 9.39 -19.75
CA THR A 115 -11.59 10.64 -20.52
C THR A 115 -10.27 10.81 -21.27
N GLN A 116 -10.30 10.58 -22.59
CA GLN A 116 -9.15 10.83 -23.46
C GLN A 116 -9.02 12.33 -23.72
N ASN A 117 -8.28 13.06 -22.89
CA ASN A 117 -7.72 14.33 -23.34
C ASN A 117 -6.61 14.00 -24.33
N ARG A 118 -6.85 14.23 -25.63
CA ARG A 118 -5.85 14.19 -26.71
C ARG A 118 -4.82 15.31 -26.57
N ALA A 119 -4.21 15.46 -25.40
CA ALA A 119 -3.03 16.28 -25.22
C ALA A 119 -1.82 15.42 -25.61
N SER A 120 -1.25 15.73 -26.78
CA SER A 120 0.06 15.32 -27.32
C SER A 120 0.96 14.59 -26.29
N THR A 121 1.00 13.26 -26.35
CA THR A 121 1.87 12.44 -25.51
C THR A 121 3.32 12.53 -26.01
N SER A 122 4.20 13.10 -25.19
CA SER A 122 5.64 13.09 -25.41
C SER A 122 6.32 11.77 -25.02
N ASN A 123 5.56 10.68 -24.86
CA ASN A 123 6.11 9.34 -24.60
C ASN A 123 5.71 8.40 -25.74
N THR A 124 6.53 8.37 -26.79
CA THR A 124 6.28 7.61 -28.03
C THR A 124 6.25 6.11 -27.77
N MET A 125 7.17 5.59 -26.94
CA MET A 125 7.29 4.14 -26.67
C MET A 125 6.06 3.53 -26.01
N LEU A 126 5.55 4.13 -24.92
CA LEU A 126 4.32 3.62 -24.29
C LEU A 126 3.11 3.77 -25.22
N THR A 127 3.08 4.84 -26.02
CA THR A 127 2.01 5.07 -27.00
C THR A 127 2.02 3.97 -28.06
N GLU A 128 3.18 3.62 -28.60
CA GLU A 128 3.38 2.51 -29.54
C GLU A 128 3.01 1.15 -28.93
N LEU A 129 3.36 0.90 -27.66
CA LEU A 129 2.95 -0.32 -26.94
C LEU A 129 1.42 -0.41 -26.81
N ILE A 130 0.75 0.72 -26.53
CA ILE A 130 -0.71 0.77 -26.41
C ILE A 130 -1.39 0.55 -27.77
N GLU A 131 -0.87 1.17 -28.83
CA GLU A 131 -1.42 1.06 -30.19
C GLU A 131 -1.28 -0.35 -30.77
N ASN A 132 -0.15 -1.01 -30.51
CA ASN A 132 0.11 -2.39 -30.95
C ASN A 132 -0.35 -3.44 -29.93
N GLY A 133 -0.92 -3.02 -28.81
CA GLY A 133 -1.36 -3.90 -27.73
C GLY A 133 -2.59 -4.73 -28.06
N THR A 134 -2.73 -5.84 -27.34
CA THR A 134 -3.84 -6.79 -27.55
C THR A 134 -5.02 -6.39 -26.68
N LYS A 135 -6.20 -6.24 -27.29
CA LYS A 135 -7.47 -6.01 -26.60
C LYS A 135 -8.28 -7.29 -26.59
N THR A 136 -8.82 -7.67 -25.44
CA THR A 136 -9.79 -8.77 -25.36
C THR A 136 -11.20 -8.22 -25.58
N ALA A 137 -12.08 -9.01 -26.21
CA ALA A 137 -13.40 -8.54 -26.66
C ALA A 137 -14.33 -8.05 -25.52
N HIS A 138 -14.03 -8.43 -24.28
CA HIS A 138 -14.86 -8.16 -23.10
C HIS A 138 -14.13 -7.36 -22.01
N SER A 139 -12.99 -6.75 -22.32
CA SER A 139 -12.24 -5.90 -21.39
C SER A 139 -11.69 -4.66 -22.07
N ASN A 140 -11.63 -3.55 -21.33
CA ASN A 140 -10.89 -2.35 -21.74
C ASN A 140 -9.39 -2.45 -21.44
N VAL A 141 -8.94 -3.54 -20.82
CA VAL A 141 -7.53 -3.79 -20.54
C VAL A 141 -6.80 -4.18 -21.83
N ILE A 142 -5.61 -3.60 -22.01
CA ILE A 142 -4.70 -3.82 -23.12
C ILE A 142 -3.47 -4.56 -22.59
N ARG A 143 -3.15 -5.71 -23.18
CA ARG A 143 -1.89 -6.41 -22.94
C ARG A 143 -0.79 -5.82 -23.82
N LEU A 144 0.31 -5.36 -23.23
CA LEU A 144 1.35 -4.62 -23.93
C LEU A 144 2.34 -5.57 -24.63
N PRO A 145 2.75 -5.32 -25.89
CA PRO A 145 3.57 -6.26 -26.66
C PRO A 145 5.07 -6.13 -26.30
N LEU A 146 5.43 -6.49 -25.06
CA LEU A 146 6.79 -6.24 -24.52
C LEU A 146 7.89 -6.99 -25.29
N LEU A 147 7.63 -8.22 -25.74
CA LEU A 147 8.55 -8.97 -26.59
C LEU A 147 8.87 -8.19 -27.88
N GLN A 148 7.86 -7.66 -28.55
CA GLN A 148 8.03 -6.90 -29.78
C GLN A 148 8.88 -5.65 -29.52
N ALA A 149 8.64 -4.95 -28.41
CA ALA A 149 9.47 -3.80 -28.03
C ALA A 149 10.93 -4.18 -27.80
N LEU A 150 11.20 -5.27 -27.09
CA LEU A 150 12.57 -5.78 -26.85
C LEU A 150 13.29 -6.16 -28.14
N LEU A 151 12.59 -6.79 -29.09
CA LEU A 151 13.13 -7.09 -30.41
C LEU A 151 13.39 -5.80 -31.21
N THR A 152 12.43 -4.87 -31.25
CA THR A 152 12.57 -3.59 -31.99
C THR A 152 13.76 -2.77 -31.51
N VAL A 153 13.98 -2.66 -30.20
CA VAL A 153 15.14 -1.90 -29.68
C VAL A 153 16.44 -2.70 -29.71
N GLY A 154 16.39 -3.98 -30.08
CA GLY A 154 17.53 -4.88 -30.08
C GLY A 154 18.13 -5.05 -28.69
N SER A 155 17.30 -5.43 -27.71
CA SER A 155 17.76 -5.61 -26.34
C SER A 155 18.91 -6.63 -26.24
N GLN A 156 19.98 -6.25 -25.55
CA GLN A 156 21.08 -7.14 -25.22
C GLN A 156 20.84 -7.93 -23.93
N ALA A 157 19.64 -7.85 -23.33
CA ALA A 157 19.29 -8.69 -22.19
C ALA A 157 19.42 -10.17 -22.55
N HIS A 158 20.01 -10.94 -21.64
CA HIS A 158 20.23 -12.37 -21.81
C HIS A 158 18.95 -13.15 -21.52
N ILE A 159 18.54 -13.99 -22.46
CA ILE A 159 17.39 -14.86 -22.32
C ILE A 159 17.80 -16.12 -21.57
N ALA A 160 16.94 -16.60 -20.66
CA ALA A 160 17.20 -17.73 -19.75
C ALA A 160 18.22 -17.43 -18.62
N GLY A 161 18.33 -16.16 -18.24
CA GLY A 161 19.11 -15.70 -17.09
C GLY A 161 20.49 -15.16 -17.46
N ASP A 162 21.16 -14.53 -16.50
CA ASP A 162 22.37 -13.75 -16.74
C ASP A 162 23.56 -14.60 -17.25
N ASN A 163 23.55 -15.91 -16.97
CA ASN A 163 24.57 -16.88 -17.43
C ASN A 163 24.39 -17.31 -18.90
N SER A 164 23.29 -16.94 -19.55
CA SER A 164 23.08 -17.24 -20.96
C SER A 164 23.85 -16.28 -21.86
N THR A 165 24.34 -16.78 -22.99
CA THR A 165 24.94 -15.93 -24.03
C THR A 165 23.95 -15.54 -25.14
N PHE A 166 22.70 -16.00 -25.04
CA PHE A 166 21.68 -15.79 -26.06
C PHE A 166 20.83 -14.56 -25.71
N SER A 167 20.73 -13.59 -26.63
CA SER A 167 20.04 -12.30 -26.38
C SER A 167 18.80 -12.09 -27.24
N TYR A 168 18.02 -11.04 -26.96
CA TYR A 168 16.91 -10.64 -27.85
C TYR A 168 17.42 -10.16 -29.22
N VAL A 169 18.67 -9.69 -29.35
CA VAL A 169 19.31 -9.42 -30.66
C VAL A 169 19.44 -10.71 -31.47
N ASP A 170 19.76 -11.83 -30.83
CA ASP A 170 19.91 -13.12 -31.51
C ASP A 170 18.54 -13.72 -31.85
N LEU A 171 17.58 -13.59 -30.93
CA LEU A 171 16.19 -13.96 -31.20
C LEU A 171 15.61 -13.17 -32.39
N ARG A 172 15.90 -11.86 -32.49
CA ARG A 172 15.46 -11.01 -33.60
C ARG A 172 16.00 -11.48 -34.94
N LYS A 173 17.27 -11.88 -35.02
CA LYS A 173 17.86 -12.43 -36.25
C LYS A 173 17.13 -13.69 -36.73
N ALA A 174 16.56 -14.46 -35.82
CA ALA A 174 15.84 -15.69 -36.14
C ALA A 174 14.42 -15.48 -36.69
N VAL A 175 13.86 -14.26 -36.63
CA VAL A 175 12.51 -13.94 -37.16
C VAL A 175 12.47 -13.80 -38.69
N SER A 176 13.64 -13.87 -39.34
CA SER A 176 13.80 -13.63 -40.79
C SER A 176 12.90 -14.52 -41.67
N ALA A 177 12.22 -13.91 -42.64
CA ALA A 177 11.42 -14.61 -43.65
C ALA A 177 12.22 -15.67 -44.46
N ASN A 178 13.54 -15.53 -44.56
CA ASN A 178 14.40 -16.54 -45.20
C ASN A 178 14.55 -17.85 -44.41
N LEU A 179 14.10 -17.88 -43.16
CA LEU A 179 14.16 -19.06 -42.28
C LEU A 179 12.85 -19.85 -42.23
N LEU A 180 11.81 -19.39 -42.95
CA LEU A 180 10.53 -20.07 -43.04
C LEU A 180 10.67 -21.45 -43.70
N GLN A 181 10.01 -22.44 -43.12
CA GLN A 181 10.07 -23.83 -43.56
C GLN A 181 8.88 -24.19 -44.46
N GLN A 182 9.08 -25.16 -45.37
CA GLN A 182 7.97 -25.78 -46.09
C GLN A 182 7.41 -26.98 -45.29
N PRO A 183 6.12 -27.30 -45.44
CA PRO A 183 5.53 -28.47 -44.79
C PRO A 183 6.22 -29.76 -45.27
N LYS A 184 6.55 -30.65 -44.31
CA LYS A 184 7.17 -31.95 -44.60
C LYS A 184 6.17 -32.84 -45.36
N LYS A 185 6.56 -33.39 -46.52
CA LYS A 185 5.69 -34.19 -47.42
C LYS A 185 5.36 -35.60 -46.93
N THR A 186 6.03 -36.11 -45.89
CA THR A 186 5.86 -37.47 -45.36
C THR A 186 5.47 -37.44 -43.89
N THR A 187 4.25 -37.89 -43.60
CA THR A 187 3.65 -38.04 -42.27
C THR A 187 4.25 -39.25 -41.55
N THR A 188 5.47 -39.13 -41.03
CA THR A 188 6.03 -40.08 -40.05
C THR A 188 6.47 -39.45 -38.74
N ASN A 189 6.58 -38.12 -38.64
CA ASN A 189 6.86 -37.48 -37.35
C ASN A 189 5.54 -37.04 -36.71
N LYS A 190 5.03 -37.84 -35.78
CA LYS A 190 3.92 -37.49 -34.88
C LYS A 190 4.30 -36.39 -33.85
N GLU A 191 5.44 -35.73 -34.02
CA GLU A 191 6.11 -34.99 -32.94
C GLU A 191 6.19 -33.48 -33.18
N GLU A 192 5.81 -32.94 -34.35
CA GLU A 192 5.87 -31.50 -34.63
C GLU A 192 4.63 -31.02 -35.41
N GLN A 193 4.06 -29.89 -35.00
CA GLN A 193 2.93 -29.24 -35.66
C GLN A 193 3.42 -28.13 -36.60
N PHE A 194 3.09 -28.20 -37.89
CA PHE A 194 3.35 -27.13 -38.84
C PHE A 194 2.28 -26.04 -38.77
N ILE A 195 2.70 -24.79 -38.66
CA ILE A 195 1.84 -23.60 -38.70
C ILE A 195 2.21 -22.75 -39.90
N LYS A 196 1.29 -22.64 -40.85
CA LYS A 196 1.45 -21.76 -42.01
C LYS A 196 1.45 -20.29 -41.58
N THR A 197 2.49 -19.56 -41.99
CA THR A 197 2.61 -18.11 -41.77
C THR A 197 2.87 -17.36 -43.08
N GLY A 198 2.81 -18.02 -44.23
CA GLY A 198 2.97 -17.35 -45.52
C GLY A 198 2.92 -18.29 -46.72
N THR A 199 3.26 -17.73 -47.87
CA THR A 199 3.49 -18.47 -49.12
C THR A 199 4.78 -18.00 -49.79
N SER A 200 5.58 -18.93 -50.32
CA SER A 200 6.79 -18.63 -51.09
C SER A 200 6.75 -19.38 -52.42
N ALA A 201 6.83 -18.64 -53.52
CA ALA A 201 6.72 -19.19 -54.88
C ALA A 201 5.51 -20.13 -55.07
N GLY A 202 4.38 -19.82 -54.43
CA GLY A 202 3.14 -20.60 -54.49
C GLY A 202 3.06 -21.80 -53.52
N ASN A 203 4.12 -22.08 -52.75
CA ASN A 203 4.11 -23.12 -51.72
C ASN A 203 3.84 -22.52 -50.34
N ASP A 204 3.14 -23.26 -49.49
CA ASP A 204 2.94 -22.87 -48.09
C ASP A 204 4.29 -22.88 -47.34
N VAL A 205 4.53 -21.82 -46.57
CA VAL A 205 5.69 -21.69 -45.69
C VAL A 205 5.26 -21.26 -44.29
N GLY A 206 6.05 -21.62 -43.29
CA GLY A 206 5.62 -21.54 -41.90
C GLY A 206 6.70 -21.96 -40.90
N HIS A 207 6.25 -22.27 -39.69
CA HIS A 207 7.11 -22.76 -38.62
C HIS A 207 6.62 -24.07 -38.02
N PHE A 208 7.54 -24.87 -37.47
CA PHE A 208 7.20 -26.05 -36.69
C PHE A 208 7.17 -25.73 -35.19
N ILE A 209 6.20 -26.33 -34.48
CA ILE A 209 6.09 -26.29 -33.02
C ILE A 209 6.26 -27.72 -32.51
N SER A 210 7.16 -27.94 -31.55
CA SER A 210 7.38 -29.28 -30.97
C SER A 210 6.12 -29.80 -30.27
N ALA A 211 5.94 -31.12 -30.17
CA ALA A 211 4.74 -31.72 -29.57
C ALA A 211 4.53 -31.30 -28.11
N SER A 212 5.61 -31.21 -27.33
CA SER A 212 5.53 -30.76 -25.93
C SER A 212 5.06 -29.31 -25.84
N LEU A 213 5.63 -28.41 -26.67
CA LEU A 213 5.19 -27.02 -26.71
C LEU A 213 3.77 -26.88 -27.27
N TRP A 214 3.43 -27.61 -28.33
CA TRP A 214 2.08 -27.62 -28.89
C TRP A 214 1.04 -28.09 -27.86
N SER A 215 1.34 -29.17 -27.13
CA SER A 215 0.47 -29.65 -26.07
C SER A 215 0.32 -28.64 -24.93
N TYR A 216 1.40 -27.93 -24.57
CA TYR A 216 1.37 -26.89 -23.55
C TYR A 216 0.52 -25.69 -23.98
N LEU A 217 0.73 -25.18 -25.19
CA LEU A 217 0.02 -24.00 -25.71
C LEU A 217 -1.49 -24.22 -25.86
N ASN A 218 -1.93 -25.47 -26.05
CA ASN A 218 -3.36 -25.82 -26.20
C ASN A 218 -4.06 -26.12 -24.86
N ARG A 219 -3.38 -25.97 -23.72
CA ARG A 219 -4.00 -26.13 -22.40
C ARG A 219 -4.93 -24.93 -22.11
N PRO A 220 -6.20 -25.16 -21.71
CA PRO A 220 -7.13 -24.07 -21.43
C PRO A 220 -6.66 -23.10 -20.33
N GLU A 221 -5.89 -23.60 -19.36
CA GLU A 221 -5.30 -22.77 -18.30
C GLU A 221 -4.07 -21.96 -18.76
N VAL A 222 -3.48 -22.31 -19.90
CA VAL A 222 -2.34 -21.60 -20.52
C VAL A 222 -2.84 -20.59 -21.55
N ALA A 223 -3.77 -21.00 -22.41
CA ALA A 223 -4.35 -20.18 -23.47
C ALA A 223 -5.89 -20.26 -23.47
N PRO A 224 -6.58 -19.56 -22.56
CA PRO A 224 -8.03 -19.63 -22.41
C PRO A 224 -8.80 -19.16 -23.64
N ASP A 225 -8.26 -18.22 -24.43
CA ASP A 225 -8.88 -17.75 -25.68
C ASP A 225 -8.31 -18.48 -26.92
N GLY A 226 -7.51 -19.52 -26.69
CA GLY A 226 -6.78 -20.29 -27.69
C GLY A 226 -5.42 -19.68 -28.02
N TRP A 227 -4.41 -20.55 -28.22
CA TRP A 227 -3.00 -20.15 -28.36
C TRP A 227 -2.75 -19.06 -29.42
N GLN A 228 -3.47 -19.11 -30.55
CA GLN A 228 -3.30 -18.13 -31.62
C GLN A 228 -3.84 -16.75 -31.22
N THR A 229 -4.87 -16.69 -30.40
CA THR A 229 -5.38 -15.42 -29.85
C THR A 229 -4.40 -14.87 -28.82
N ASP A 230 -3.99 -15.73 -27.88
CA ASP A 230 -3.25 -15.33 -26.67
C ASP A 230 -1.76 -15.08 -26.91
N PHE A 231 -1.14 -15.84 -27.82
CA PHE A 231 0.30 -15.77 -28.10
C PHE A 231 0.61 -15.38 -29.54
N GLY A 232 -0.34 -15.56 -30.45
CA GLY A 232 -0.19 -15.23 -31.86
C GLY A 232 0.53 -16.30 -32.67
N LEU A 233 0.87 -15.98 -33.92
CA LEU A 233 1.56 -16.90 -34.82
C LEU A 233 3.04 -17.04 -34.42
N PRO A 234 3.66 -18.22 -34.64
CA PRO A 234 5.10 -18.39 -34.43
C PRO A 234 5.89 -17.44 -35.34
N LEU A 235 6.98 -16.89 -34.81
CA LEU A 235 7.93 -16.02 -35.49
C LEU A 235 9.25 -16.75 -35.80
N THR A 236 9.57 -17.82 -35.08
CA THR A 236 10.82 -18.56 -35.22
C THR A 236 10.55 -20.06 -35.19
N GLU A 237 11.51 -20.85 -35.68
CA GLU A 237 11.66 -22.24 -35.22
C GLU A 237 12.04 -22.27 -33.74
N ALA A 238 11.99 -23.45 -33.12
CA ALA A 238 12.61 -23.68 -31.83
C ALA A 238 14.13 -23.57 -31.97
N LEU A 239 14.74 -22.64 -31.23
CA LEU A 239 16.19 -22.39 -31.24
C LEU A 239 16.80 -23.07 -30.01
N PRO A 240 17.79 -23.96 -30.19
CA PRO A 240 18.46 -24.59 -29.06
C PRO A 240 19.42 -23.60 -28.40
N LEU A 241 19.46 -23.62 -27.06
CA LEU A 241 20.50 -22.98 -26.28
C LEU A 241 20.87 -23.83 -25.06
N THR A 242 22.06 -23.59 -24.51
CA THR A 242 22.56 -24.28 -23.32
C THR A 242 22.91 -23.25 -22.28
N VAL A 243 22.44 -23.46 -21.05
CA VAL A 243 22.73 -22.57 -19.91
C VAL A 243 23.23 -23.38 -18.73
N VAL A 244 24.01 -22.73 -17.85
CA VAL A 244 24.40 -23.31 -16.56
C VAL A 244 23.57 -22.65 -15.46
N GLN A 245 22.71 -23.43 -14.83
CA GLN A 245 21.85 -23.02 -13.71
C GLN A 245 22.15 -23.94 -12.52
N ASP A 246 22.39 -23.36 -11.35
CA ASP A 246 22.75 -24.10 -10.11
C ASP A 246 23.90 -25.11 -10.26
N GLY A 247 24.84 -24.82 -11.16
CA GLY A 247 25.98 -25.70 -11.46
C GLY A 247 25.68 -26.88 -12.37
N ALA A 248 24.42 -27.06 -12.80
CA ALA A 248 24.01 -28.04 -13.79
C ALA A 248 23.91 -27.41 -15.19
N VAL A 249 24.16 -28.21 -16.22
CA VAL A 249 23.96 -27.81 -17.63
C VAL A 249 22.53 -28.15 -18.03
N HIS A 250 21.80 -27.16 -18.53
CA HIS A 250 20.43 -27.30 -19.00
C HIS A 250 20.36 -27.07 -20.52
N HIS A 251 19.68 -27.96 -21.23
CA HIS A 251 19.41 -27.90 -22.67
C HIS A 251 18.02 -27.32 -22.90
N LEU A 252 18.00 -26.08 -23.35
CA LEU A 252 16.78 -25.32 -23.54
C LEU A 252 16.43 -25.18 -25.02
N GLU A 253 15.14 -25.00 -25.28
CA GLU A 253 14.62 -24.52 -26.55
C GLU A 253 13.83 -23.24 -26.32
N ILE A 254 14.08 -22.23 -27.17
CA ILE A 254 13.29 -21.02 -27.21
C ILE A 254 12.51 -20.94 -28.51
N GLN A 255 11.22 -20.64 -28.43
CA GLN A 255 10.42 -20.32 -29.61
C GLN A 255 9.63 -19.03 -29.38
N ALA A 256 9.78 -18.09 -30.32
CA ALA A 256 9.05 -16.83 -30.31
C ALA A 256 7.77 -16.90 -31.13
N PHE A 257 6.76 -16.17 -30.66
CA PHE A 257 5.47 -15.92 -31.27
C PHE A 257 5.23 -14.41 -31.33
N THR A 258 4.22 -13.96 -32.07
CA THR A 258 4.01 -12.52 -32.26
C THR A 258 3.73 -11.75 -30.98
N ARG A 259 3.19 -12.38 -29.93
CA ARG A 259 2.88 -11.73 -28.64
C ARG A 259 3.73 -12.22 -27.47
N ASN A 260 4.32 -13.40 -27.54
CA ASN A 260 5.09 -13.98 -26.44
C ASN A 260 6.19 -14.92 -26.96
N ALA A 261 7.08 -15.37 -26.08
CA ALA A 261 8.05 -16.40 -26.38
C ALA A 261 8.13 -17.37 -25.21
N PHE A 262 8.45 -18.63 -25.50
CA PHE A 262 8.47 -19.70 -24.52
C PHE A 262 9.84 -20.33 -24.43
N LEU A 263 10.25 -20.64 -23.21
CA LEU A 263 11.43 -21.41 -22.89
C LEU A 263 10.99 -22.79 -22.44
N LEU A 264 11.50 -23.81 -23.11
CA LEU A 264 11.33 -25.21 -22.79
C LEU A 264 12.64 -25.76 -22.26
N ASP A 265 12.64 -26.34 -21.07
CA ASP A 265 13.80 -27.01 -20.47
C ASP A 265 13.65 -28.53 -20.59
N LYS A 266 14.54 -29.15 -21.37
CA LYS A 266 14.50 -30.59 -21.64
C LYS A 266 15.01 -31.44 -20.47
N ASP A 267 15.81 -30.85 -19.59
CA ASP A 267 16.45 -31.56 -18.49
C ASP A 267 15.62 -31.49 -17.20
N VAL A 268 14.58 -30.65 -17.19
CA VAL A 268 13.64 -30.52 -16.07
C VAL A 268 12.27 -31.05 -16.48
N SER A 269 11.78 -32.06 -15.76
CA SER A 269 10.41 -32.55 -15.94
C SER A 269 9.42 -31.75 -15.10
N GLY A 270 8.37 -31.24 -15.74
CA GLY A 270 7.19 -30.68 -15.11
C GLY A 270 6.33 -31.74 -14.41
N PRO A 271 5.25 -31.31 -13.72
CA PRO A 271 4.40 -32.19 -12.91
C PRO A 271 3.72 -33.34 -13.68
N ASP A 272 3.60 -33.21 -15.00
CA ASP A 272 3.00 -34.16 -15.93
C ASP A 272 4.05 -35.04 -16.66
N GLY A 273 5.32 -34.95 -16.26
CA GLY A 273 6.43 -35.68 -16.89
C GLY A 273 6.86 -35.13 -18.25
N GLN A 274 6.26 -34.02 -18.72
CA GLN A 274 6.72 -33.28 -19.89
C GLN A 274 7.86 -32.33 -19.52
N PRO A 275 8.68 -31.87 -20.47
CA PRO A 275 9.64 -30.79 -20.24
C PRO A 275 9.00 -29.57 -19.58
N ALA A 276 9.72 -28.91 -18.67
CA ALA A 276 9.26 -27.69 -18.03
C ALA A 276 9.19 -26.55 -19.06
N ILE A 277 8.03 -25.92 -19.20
CA ILE A 277 7.80 -24.83 -20.17
C ILE A 277 7.30 -23.60 -19.43
N GLN A 278 7.90 -22.45 -19.72
CA GLN A 278 7.51 -21.17 -19.15
C GLN A 278 7.56 -20.04 -20.18
N PRO A 279 6.69 -19.02 -20.08
CA PRO A 279 6.87 -17.78 -20.83
C PRO A 279 8.20 -17.11 -20.49
N LEU A 280 8.77 -16.35 -21.44
CA LEU A 280 9.93 -15.52 -21.15
C LEU A 280 9.59 -14.42 -20.12
N ASN A 281 10.59 -14.01 -19.36
CA ASN A 281 10.49 -12.92 -18.39
C ASN A 281 10.54 -11.54 -19.06
N THR A 282 9.74 -11.34 -20.11
CA THR A 282 9.81 -10.14 -20.95
C THR A 282 9.48 -8.85 -20.18
N GLY A 283 8.68 -8.91 -19.12
CA GLY A 283 8.40 -7.77 -18.26
C GLY A 283 9.64 -7.29 -17.51
N ILE A 284 10.42 -8.22 -16.97
CA ILE A 284 11.68 -7.94 -16.28
C ILE A 284 12.70 -7.36 -17.26
N ASP A 285 12.89 -8.04 -18.40
CA ASP A 285 13.89 -7.64 -19.40
C ASP A 285 13.53 -6.31 -20.04
N TYR A 286 12.24 -6.04 -20.24
CA TYR A 286 11.72 -4.75 -20.67
C TYR A 286 12.12 -3.66 -19.68
N LEU A 287 11.84 -3.84 -18.39
CA LEU A 287 12.17 -2.83 -17.37
C LEU A 287 13.68 -2.63 -17.22
N ARG A 288 14.47 -3.69 -17.36
CA ARG A 288 15.95 -3.61 -17.36
C ARG A 288 16.49 -2.84 -18.57
N THR A 289 15.86 -2.98 -19.74
CA THR A 289 16.32 -2.39 -21.00
C THR A 289 15.81 -0.97 -21.22
N LEU A 290 14.50 -0.77 -21.07
CA LEU A 290 13.78 0.47 -21.42
C LEU A 290 13.35 1.28 -20.21
N GLY A 291 13.41 0.71 -19.01
CA GLY A 291 13.05 1.36 -17.77
C GLY A 291 11.55 1.47 -17.53
N MET A 292 11.22 2.12 -16.41
CA MET A 292 9.85 2.37 -15.98
C MET A 292 9.22 3.48 -16.83
N PRO A 293 7.98 3.31 -17.33
CA PRO A 293 7.20 4.42 -17.86
C PRO A 293 7.09 5.56 -16.85
N THR A 294 7.03 6.80 -17.36
CA THR A 294 6.90 7.98 -16.51
C THR A 294 5.58 7.95 -15.72
N VAL A 295 5.70 7.93 -14.40
CA VAL A 295 4.56 8.03 -13.48
C VAL A 295 3.92 9.40 -13.59
N LYS A 296 2.59 9.46 -13.61
CA LYS A 296 1.80 10.69 -13.71
C LYS A 296 0.84 10.80 -12.53
N VAL A 297 1.29 11.49 -11.49
CA VAL A 297 0.47 11.89 -10.35
C VAL A 297 0.21 13.39 -10.38
N SER A 298 -0.94 13.81 -9.87
CA SER A 298 -1.29 15.23 -9.77
C SER A 298 -0.94 15.77 -8.39
N SER A 299 -0.22 16.89 -8.33
CA SER A 299 -0.05 17.62 -7.07
C SER A 299 -1.42 18.04 -6.52
N GLY A 300 -1.60 17.93 -5.21
CA GLY A 300 -2.87 18.21 -4.53
C GLY A 300 -3.85 17.03 -4.52
N GLN A 301 -3.54 15.92 -5.19
CA GLN A 301 -4.38 14.72 -5.16
C GLN A 301 -4.31 14.03 -3.80
N LEU A 302 -5.45 13.65 -3.25
CA LEU A 302 -5.53 12.91 -2.00
C LEU A 302 -5.30 11.41 -2.23
N ILE A 303 -4.56 10.79 -1.31
CA ILE A 303 -4.32 9.35 -1.24
C ILE A 303 -4.45 8.88 0.20
N TRP A 304 -4.67 7.58 0.40
CA TRP A 304 -4.88 7.00 1.72
C TRP A 304 -4.06 5.75 1.92
N SER A 305 -3.61 5.51 3.16
CA SER A 305 -2.96 4.25 3.53
C SER A 305 -3.97 3.09 3.52
N GLN A 306 -3.54 1.93 3.04
CA GLN A 306 -4.35 0.71 2.99
C GLN A 306 -4.17 -0.16 4.23
N ASN A 307 -3.02 -0.04 4.88
CA ASN A 307 -2.62 -0.77 6.08
C ASN A 307 -1.82 0.17 7.00
N ASP A 308 -1.49 -0.31 8.18
CA ASP A 308 -0.51 0.35 9.05
C ASP A 308 0.85 0.36 8.35
N THR A 309 1.47 1.53 8.26
CA THR A 309 2.75 1.74 7.56
C THR A 309 3.49 2.95 8.15
N ALA A 310 4.66 3.27 7.59
CA ALA A 310 5.48 4.40 7.99
C ALA A 310 5.60 5.43 6.87
N ILE A 311 5.88 6.66 7.29
CA ILE A 311 6.32 7.75 6.43
C ILE A 311 7.84 7.83 6.54
N TYR A 312 8.54 8.08 5.45
CA TYR A 312 10.00 8.05 5.39
C TYR A 312 10.57 9.41 4.98
N SER A 313 11.79 9.70 5.42
CA SER A 313 12.49 10.95 5.06
C SER A 313 12.97 10.96 3.61
N GLU A 314 13.19 9.77 3.04
CA GLU A 314 13.61 9.57 1.66
C GLU A 314 12.77 8.45 1.04
N ALA A 315 12.86 8.30 -0.28
CA ALA A 315 12.26 7.18 -1.01
C ALA A 315 13.01 5.85 -0.73
N SER A 316 13.04 5.43 0.53
CA SER A 316 13.74 4.25 1.05
C SER A 316 13.16 3.86 2.41
N PRO A 317 13.13 2.57 2.80
CA PRO A 317 12.63 2.16 4.12
C PRO A 317 13.60 2.45 5.29
N ASP A 318 14.78 3.04 5.04
CA ASP A 318 15.86 3.12 6.03
C ASP A 318 15.58 4.08 7.20
N HIS A 319 14.82 5.16 6.96
CA HIS A 319 14.66 6.27 7.89
C HIS A 319 13.20 6.69 8.01
N ALA A 320 12.45 5.96 8.84
CA ALA A 320 11.07 6.28 9.20
C ALA A 320 11.01 7.60 10.00
N LEU A 321 10.06 8.46 9.64
CA LEU A 321 9.73 9.72 10.31
C LEU A 321 8.60 9.56 11.33
N ALA A 322 7.58 8.78 10.99
CA ALA A 322 6.41 8.56 11.82
C ALA A 322 5.62 7.35 11.31
N HIS A 323 4.76 6.79 12.17
CA HIS A 323 3.90 5.65 11.84
C HIS A 323 2.44 6.08 11.80
N ILE A 324 1.73 5.55 10.80
CA ILE A 324 0.32 5.84 10.55
C ILE A 324 -0.44 4.54 10.39
N ALA A 325 -1.71 4.57 10.79
CA ALA A 325 -2.57 3.41 10.60
C ALA A 325 -3.21 3.43 9.20
N LYS A 326 -3.97 2.38 8.90
CA LYS A 326 -4.88 2.34 7.76
C LYS A 326 -5.80 3.57 7.68
N ASN A 327 -6.13 3.99 6.46
CA ASN A 327 -7.01 5.10 6.09
C ASN A 327 -6.48 6.51 6.38
N PHE A 328 -5.22 6.65 6.78
CA PHE A 328 -4.59 7.95 6.98
C PHE A 328 -4.46 8.71 5.65
N GLN A 329 -4.87 9.98 5.61
CA GLN A 329 -4.87 10.77 4.39
C GLN A 329 -3.54 11.50 4.17
N PHE A 330 -3.08 11.48 2.93
CA PHE A 330 -1.98 12.31 2.44
C PHE A 330 -2.42 13.15 1.25
N THR A 331 -1.72 14.26 1.05
CA THR A 331 -1.77 15.03 -0.21
C THR A 331 -0.50 14.74 -1.01
N LEU A 332 -0.64 14.35 -2.27
CA LEU A 332 0.49 14.17 -3.18
C LEU A 332 1.13 15.52 -3.54
N LEU A 333 2.46 15.58 -3.53
CA LEU A 333 3.23 16.75 -3.94
C LEU A 333 3.60 16.73 -5.43
N GLY A 334 3.39 15.60 -6.11
CA GLY A 334 3.63 15.45 -7.55
C GLY A 334 4.93 14.71 -7.88
N ASP A 335 5.89 14.66 -6.95
CA ASP A 335 7.14 13.93 -7.15
C ASP A 335 6.96 12.43 -6.90
N THR A 336 7.62 11.63 -7.75
CA THR A 336 7.67 10.17 -7.63
C THR A 336 9.11 9.69 -7.80
N LYS A 337 9.48 8.62 -7.11
CA LYS A 337 10.80 8.01 -7.29
C LYS A 337 10.69 6.49 -7.32
N TRP A 338 11.38 5.87 -8.26
CA TRP A 338 11.65 4.44 -8.20
C TRP A 338 12.95 4.24 -7.44
N ASN A 339 12.93 3.46 -6.36
CA ASN A 339 14.13 3.02 -5.67
C ASN A 339 14.05 1.50 -5.49
N THR A 340 15.09 0.79 -5.92
CA THR A 340 15.17 -0.67 -5.87
C THR A 340 13.92 -1.39 -6.40
N GLY A 341 13.19 -0.84 -7.38
CA GLY A 341 11.95 -1.44 -7.91
C GLY A 341 10.67 -1.15 -7.11
N VAL A 342 10.76 -0.37 -6.03
CA VAL A 342 9.61 0.17 -5.30
C VAL A 342 9.30 1.59 -5.80
N LEU A 343 8.03 1.86 -6.06
CA LEU A 343 7.54 3.20 -6.37
C LEU A 343 7.24 3.95 -5.08
N TRP A 344 7.78 5.15 -4.95
CA TRP A 344 7.60 6.04 -3.82
C TRP A 344 6.88 7.31 -4.26
N TYR A 345 5.93 7.75 -3.43
CA TYR A 345 5.22 9.01 -3.59
C TYR A 345 5.71 10.03 -2.59
N HIS A 346 6.00 11.24 -3.06
CA HIS A 346 6.24 12.40 -2.20
C HIS A 346 4.90 12.95 -1.72
N VAL A 347 4.74 13.00 -0.41
CA VAL A 347 3.47 13.33 0.25
C VAL A 347 3.62 14.44 1.26
N GLN A 348 2.50 15.10 1.51
CA GLN A 348 2.32 16.09 2.56
C GLN A 348 1.18 15.68 3.50
N TRP A 349 1.34 15.99 4.78
CA TRP A 349 0.29 15.95 5.80
C TRP A 349 0.39 17.15 6.74
N SER A 350 -0.67 17.40 7.51
CA SER A 350 -0.69 18.42 8.55
C SER A 350 -0.61 17.81 9.94
N THR A 351 -0.05 18.57 10.87
CA THR A 351 -0.11 18.38 12.31
C THR A 351 -0.49 19.71 12.95
N PRO A 352 -0.98 19.75 14.19
CA PRO A 352 -1.45 20.97 14.85
C PRO A 352 -0.48 22.17 14.78
N LYS A 353 0.82 21.96 15.01
CA LYS A 353 1.84 23.04 14.91
C LYS A 353 2.39 23.25 13.50
N LYS A 354 2.18 22.32 12.57
CA LYS A 354 2.82 22.36 11.25
C LYS A 354 1.89 21.85 10.16
N ALA A 355 1.43 22.78 9.32
CA ALA A 355 0.46 22.53 8.26
C ALA A 355 1.02 21.77 7.03
N SER A 356 2.35 21.73 6.86
CA SER A 356 3.01 21.12 5.70
C SER A 356 4.23 20.31 6.15
N ASN A 357 3.98 19.15 6.76
CA ASN A 357 5.00 18.13 6.89
C ASN A 357 5.13 17.36 5.58
N GLN A 358 6.34 16.92 5.23
CA GLN A 358 6.61 16.23 3.97
C GLN A 358 7.45 14.99 4.22
N GLY A 359 7.31 14.01 3.33
CA GLY A 359 7.99 12.74 3.41
C GLY A 359 7.58 11.82 2.27
N TRP A 360 8.04 10.59 2.31
CA TRP A 360 7.82 9.60 1.27
C TRP A 360 7.05 8.41 1.81
N VAL A 361 6.15 7.88 0.99
CA VAL A 361 5.42 6.64 1.28
C VAL A 361 5.54 5.68 0.11
N SER A 362 5.53 4.38 0.42
CA SER A 362 5.48 3.35 -0.61
C SER A 362 4.13 3.39 -1.32
N ALA A 363 4.13 3.43 -2.65
CA ALA A 363 2.90 3.38 -3.44
C ALA A 363 2.12 2.07 -3.23
N ALA A 364 2.78 1.00 -2.81
CA ALA A 364 2.14 -0.29 -2.53
C ALA A 364 1.20 -0.23 -1.32
N ASP A 365 1.50 0.66 -0.38
CA ASP A 365 0.69 0.83 0.83
C ASP A 365 -0.44 1.85 0.63
N MET A 366 -0.52 2.48 -0.53
CA MET A 366 -1.42 3.61 -0.79
C MET A 366 -2.54 3.27 -1.75
N THR A 367 -3.68 3.94 -1.61
CA THR A 367 -4.81 3.89 -2.55
C THR A 367 -5.30 5.29 -2.90
N LEU A 368 -5.87 5.42 -4.10
CA LEU A 368 -6.59 6.61 -4.53
C LEU A 368 -8.08 6.58 -4.13
N SER A 369 -8.57 5.45 -3.64
CA SER A 369 -9.94 5.31 -3.22
C SER A 369 -10.09 5.84 -1.80
N ALA A 370 -10.85 6.91 -1.64
CA ALA A 370 -11.15 7.46 -0.33
C ALA A 370 -11.80 6.37 0.54
N PRO A 371 -11.23 6.06 1.72
CA PRO A 371 -11.98 5.37 2.74
C PRO A 371 -13.14 6.29 3.15
N GLY A 372 -14.23 5.72 3.65
CA GLY A 372 -15.36 6.50 4.14
C GLY A 372 -14.94 7.54 5.19
N LYS A 373 -15.87 8.41 5.58
CA LYS A 373 -15.61 9.40 6.64
C LYS A 373 -15.28 8.69 7.96
N GLY A 374 -14.29 9.19 8.66
CA GLY A 374 -13.90 8.71 9.98
C GLY A 374 -12.66 9.44 10.46
N PRO A 375 -12.30 9.27 11.75
CA PRO A 375 -11.08 9.82 12.27
C PRO A 375 -9.85 9.10 11.70
N GLU A 376 -8.75 9.83 11.58
CA GLU A 376 -7.44 9.30 11.24
C GLU A 376 -6.75 8.74 12.48
N TRP A 377 -5.87 7.76 12.28
CA TRP A 377 -5.14 7.11 13.36
C TRP A 377 -3.65 7.13 13.06
N ALA A 378 -2.86 7.51 14.05
CA ALA A 378 -1.41 7.57 13.95
C ALA A 378 -0.74 7.23 15.29
N SER A 379 0.51 6.80 15.20
CA SER A 379 1.39 6.71 16.36
C SER A 379 1.70 8.11 16.90
N ILE A 380 2.08 8.16 18.18
CA ILE A 380 2.44 9.41 18.85
C ILE A 380 3.69 10.09 18.26
N ASP A 381 4.51 9.36 17.50
CA ASP A 381 5.65 9.92 16.75
C ASP A 381 5.24 10.91 15.66
N LEU A 382 4.05 10.76 15.07
CA LEU A 382 3.48 11.73 14.13
C LEU A 382 3.20 13.07 14.80
N LEU A 383 2.85 13.05 16.09
CA LEU A 383 2.62 14.25 16.90
C LEU A 383 3.95 14.83 17.41
N SER A 384 4.82 13.98 17.96
CA SER A 384 6.14 14.36 18.47
C SER A 384 7.07 13.15 18.62
N ASN A 385 8.18 13.17 17.88
CA ASN A 385 9.24 12.16 18.00
C ASN A 385 9.89 12.16 19.40
N ASP A 386 10.02 13.31 20.05
CA ASP A 386 10.58 13.43 21.40
C ASP A 386 9.66 12.75 22.44
N LEU A 387 8.33 12.95 22.29
CA LEU A 387 7.36 12.28 23.16
C LEU A 387 7.33 10.77 22.92
N ALA A 388 7.40 10.33 21.66
CA ALA A 388 7.51 8.91 21.32
C ALA A 388 8.77 8.28 21.92
N SER A 389 9.91 8.96 21.81
CA SER A 389 11.18 8.51 22.40
C SER A 389 11.10 8.41 23.92
N TYR A 390 10.52 9.42 24.58
CA TYR A 390 10.29 9.42 26.02
C TYR A 390 9.42 8.23 26.46
N LEU A 391 8.30 8.00 25.78
CA LEU A 391 7.39 6.89 26.08
C LEU A 391 8.03 5.53 25.81
N SER A 392 8.84 5.40 24.75
CA SER A 392 9.57 4.16 24.44
C SER A 392 10.55 3.76 25.56
N GLY A 393 11.14 4.75 26.26
CA GLY A 393 11.99 4.50 27.43
C GLY A 393 11.23 3.98 28.64
N ILE A 394 9.92 4.23 28.71
CA ILE A 394 9.02 3.68 29.74
C ILE A 394 8.49 2.31 29.30
N GLY A 395 8.27 2.12 27.99
CA GLY A 395 7.87 0.86 27.39
C GLY A 395 6.39 0.54 27.65
N PRO A 396 6.03 -0.74 27.90
CA PRO A 396 4.63 -1.19 28.04
C PRO A 396 3.93 -0.67 29.31
N ARG A 397 4.70 -0.15 30.28
CA ARG A 397 4.20 0.42 31.54
C ARG A 397 3.46 1.75 31.40
N ALA A 398 3.45 2.35 30.22
CA ALA A 398 2.67 3.55 29.92
C ALA A 398 1.78 3.34 28.70
N GLY A 399 0.61 3.95 28.72
CA GLY A 399 -0.35 3.98 27.63
C GLY A 399 -0.93 5.38 27.47
N VAL A 400 -0.99 5.87 26.23
CA VAL A 400 -1.43 7.23 25.89
C VAL A 400 -2.34 7.19 24.68
N VAL A 401 -3.49 7.87 24.78
CA VAL A 401 -4.35 8.17 23.64
C VAL A 401 -4.73 9.64 23.69
N ILE A 402 -4.65 10.29 22.54
CA ILE A 402 -5.02 11.69 22.36
C ILE A 402 -5.94 11.75 21.14
N TYR A 403 -7.13 12.30 21.30
CA TYR A 403 -8.02 12.65 20.21
C TYR A 403 -8.00 14.16 19.98
N ASP A 404 -7.45 14.58 18.85
CA ASP A 404 -7.43 15.96 18.35
C ASP A 404 -8.68 16.19 17.50
N GLU A 405 -9.65 16.90 18.06
CA GLU A 405 -10.95 17.10 17.42
C GLU A 405 -10.85 17.99 16.16
N ALA A 406 -9.95 18.97 16.17
CA ALA A 406 -9.78 19.90 15.05
C ALA A 406 -9.30 19.18 13.77
N HIS A 407 -8.48 18.14 13.93
CA HIS A 407 -8.00 17.31 12.82
C HIS A 407 -8.72 15.97 12.68
N GLN A 408 -9.67 15.67 13.57
CA GLN A 408 -10.34 14.36 13.67
C GLN A 408 -9.31 13.22 13.69
N ARG A 409 -8.32 13.29 14.58
CA ARG A 409 -7.19 12.36 14.58
C ARG A 409 -6.85 11.83 15.97
N TYR A 410 -6.61 10.53 16.04
CA TYR A 410 -6.04 9.86 17.20
C TYR A 410 -4.52 9.74 17.08
N TYR A 411 -3.82 10.06 18.18
CA TYR A 411 -2.40 9.75 18.39
C TYR A 411 -2.28 8.75 19.53
N THR A 412 -1.61 7.63 19.29
CA THR A 412 -1.63 6.48 20.20
C THR A 412 -0.25 5.97 20.58
N TYR A 413 -0.15 5.45 21.80
CA TYR A 413 0.98 4.67 22.31
C TYR A 413 0.43 3.63 23.29
N ASN A 414 0.62 2.33 23.02
CA ASN A 414 0.07 1.22 23.84
C ASN A 414 -1.42 1.39 24.19
N ASN A 415 -2.23 1.86 23.23
CA ASN A 415 -3.60 2.30 23.46
C ASN A 415 -4.56 1.20 23.93
N THR A 416 -4.25 -0.07 23.65
CA THR A 416 -5.08 -1.23 24.02
C THR A 416 -4.56 -1.98 25.25
N ASN A 417 -3.39 -1.63 25.78
CA ASN A 417 -2.88 -2.20 27.03
C ASN A 417 -3.85 -1.91 28.18
N GLN A 418 -3.92 -2.83 29.13
CA GLN A 418 -4.81 -2.74 30.29
C GLN A 418 -4.06 -2.15 31.48
N PHE A 419 -4.68 -1.15 32.13
CA PHE A 419 -4.13 -0.48 33.29
C PHE A 419 -5.17 -0.38 34.39
N ILE A 420 -4.73 -0.41 35.65
CA ILE A 420 -5.60 -0.20 36.82
C ILE A 420 -6.24 1.20 36.74
N THR A 421 -7.56 1.26 36.90
CA THR A 421 -8.32 2.51 36.87
C THR A 421 -8.07 3.39 38.10
N ALA A 422 -7.90 2.78 39.28
CA ALA A 422 -7.97 3.51 40.54
C ALA A 422 -9.21 4.42 40.58
N SER A 423 -9.04 5.70 40.91
CA SER A 423 -10.16 6.65 40.98
C SER A 423 -10.69 7.14 39.62
N SER A 424 -10.05 6.83 38.48
CA SER A 424 -10.62 7.22 37.17
C SER A 424 -11.87 6.43 36.81
N VAL A 425 -12.11 5.27 37.43
CA VAL A 425 -13.35 4.49 37.27
C VAL A 425 -14.60 5.23 37.74
N LYS A 426 -14.44 6.27 38.57
CA LYS A 426 -15.55 7.10 39.03
C LYS A 426 -16.28 7.79 37.88
N VAL A 427 -15.61 8.06 36.76
CA VAL A 427 -16.26 8.56 35.53
C VAL A 427 -17.18 7.48 34.90
N PRO A 428 -16.71 6.25 34.58
CA PRO A 428 -17.58 5.12 34.23
C PRO A 428 -18.77 4.91 35.18
N ILE A 429 -18.56 5.02 36.49
CA ILE A 429 -19.62 4.85 37.51
C ILE A 429 -20.67 5.95 37.41
N MET A 430 -20.24 7.21 37.37
CA MET A 430 -21.12 8.37 37.19
C MET A 430 -21.96 8.23 35.92
N LEU A 431 -21.33 7.87 34.79
CA LEU A 431 -22.02 7.77 33.51
C LEU A 431 -22.99 6.59 33.46
N THR A 432 -22.64 5.46 34.09
CA THR A 432 -23.57 4.32 34.28
C THR A 432 -24.77 4.72 35.13
N PHE A 433 -24.55 5.50 36.19
CA PHE A 433 -25.61 5.98 37.07
C PHE A 433 -26.57 6.93 36.32
N PHE A 434 -26.04 7.91 35.59
CA PHE A 434 -26.87 8.80 34.78
C PHE A 434 -27.68 8.04 33.72
N ASP A 435 -27.06 7.08 33.02
CA ASP A 435 -27.76 6.23 32.04
C ASP A 435 -28.89 5.40 32.68
N MET A 436 -28.70 4.93 33.91
CA MET A 436 -29.72 4.20 34.66
C MET A 436 -30.92 5.09 35.00
N ILE A 437 -30.71 6.30 35.53
CA ILE A 437 -31.82 7.18 35.93
C ILE A 437 -32.56 7.78 34.73
N GLU A 438 -31.86 8.00 33.60
CA GLU A 438 -32.51 8.40 32.34
C GLU A 438 -33.47 7.33 31.84
N GLN A 439 -33.10 6.05 31.95
CA GLN A 439 -34.00 4.93 31.63
C GLN A 439 -35.22 4.85 32.58
N GLN A 440 -35.07 5.37 33.80
CA GLN A 440 -36.17 5.50 34.77
C GLN A 440 -37.01 6.77 34.54
N GLY A 441 -36.59 7.65 33.62
CA GLY A 441 -37.29 8.90 33.33
C GLY A 441 -37.23 9.92 34.46
N ARG A 442 -36.13 9.97 35.22
CA ARG A 442 -35.98 10.87 36.37
C ARG A 442 -34.62 11.56 36.40
N ASP A 443 -34.58 12.65 37.16
CA ASP A 443 -33.37 13.37 37.57
C ASP A 443 -32.80 12.75 38.88
N PRO A 444 -31.52 13.01 39.20
CA PRO A 444 -30.96 12.63 40.49
C PRO A 444 -31.57 13.48 41.61
N ASP A 445 -31.80 12.87 42.77
CA ASP A 445 -32.21 13.62 43.97
C ASP A 445 -31.03 14.32 44.66
N ASP A 446 -31.32 15.10 45.70
CA ASP A 446 -30.29 15.87 46.44
C ASP A 446 -29.20 14.97 47.03
N ASN A 447 -29.55 13.76 47.49
CA ASN A 447 -28.58 12.83 48.07
C ASN A 447 -27.70 12.20 46.98
N GLU A 448 -28.30 11.76 45.87
CA GLU A 448 -27.58 11.24 44.72
C GLU A 448 -26.66 12.30 44.10
N MET A 449 -27.10 13.56 44.01
CA MET A 449 -26.26 14.67 43.58
C MET A 449 -25.08 14.92 44.54
N ASN A 450 -25.30 14.82 45.85
CA ASN A 450 -24.22 14.92 46.83
C ASN A 450 -23.22 13.76 46.71
N LEU A 451 -23.70 12.53 46.47
CA LEU A 451 -22.84 11.36 46.23
C LEU A 451 -22.00 11.55 44.96
N LEU A 452 -22.62 12.01 43.87
CA LEU A 452 -21.93 12.32 42.60
C LEU A 452 -20.87 13.41 42.79
N THR A 453 -21.22 14.49 43.47
CA THR A 453 -20.33 15.63 43.74
C THR A 453 -19.11 15.16 44.53
N THR A 454 -19.32 14.55 45.69
CA THR A 454 -18.22 14.10 46.54
C THR A 454 -17.40 12.96 45.91
N MET A 455 -18.02 12.10 45.11
CA MET A 455 -17.32 11.06 44.35
C MET A 455 -16.39 11.68 43.30
N ILE A 456 -16.87 12.62 42.48
CA ILE A 456 -16.08 13.16 41.36
C ILE A 456 -15.11 14.24 41.84
N GLU A 457 -15.60 15.24 42.58
CA GLU A 457 -14.82 16.43 42.92
C GLU A 457 -13.78 16.15 44.02
N ASN A 458 -14.17 15.42 45.07
CA ASN A 458 -13.31 15.07 46.21
C ASN A 458 -12.72 13.66 46.13
N SER A 459 -13.07 12.89 45.10
CA SER A 459 -12.62 11.49 44.97
C SER A 459 -13.07 10.58 46.15
N ASN A 460 -14.21 10.87 46.80
CA ASN A 460 -14.67 10.14 47.99
C ASN A 460 -15.04 8.67 47.69
N ASN A 461 -14.40 7.73 48.41
CA ASN A 461 -14.55 6.30 48.17
C ASN A 461 -15.85 5.69 48.75
N ASP A 462 -16.42 6.28 49.80
CA ASP A 462 -17.68 5.83 50.37
C ASP A 462 -18.84 6.19 49.43
N SER A 463 -18.86 7.44 48.93
CA SER A 463 -19.83 7.86 47.89
C SER A 463 -19.72 7.03 46.62
N THR A 464 -18.49 6.67 46.24
CA THR A 464 -18.25 5.77 45.10
C THR A 464 -18.84 4.39 45.34
N SER A 465 -18.62 3.83 46.53
CA SER A 465 -19.08 2.49 46.87
C SER A 465 -20.61 2.44 46.97
N GLU A 466 -21.24 3.49 47.50
CA GLU A 466 -22.70 3.62 47.52
C GLU A 466 -23.27 3.57 46.10
N LEU A 467 -22.80 4.45 45.20
CA LEU A 467 -23.26 4.48 43.81
C LEU A 467 -22.95 3.16 43.08
N TYR A 468 -21.75 2.62 43.26
CA TYR A 468 -21.30 1.40 42.59
C TYR A 468 -22.13 0.17 43.00
N TYR A 469 -22.18 -0.13 44.31
CA TYR A 469 -22.78 -1.37 44.79
C TYR A 469 -24.31 -1.27 44.91
N ASN A 470 -24.85 -0.13 45.34
CA ASN A 470 -26.27 -0.02 45.70
C ASN A 470 -27.14 0.60 44.60
N HIS A 471 -26.56 1.34 43.64
CA HIS A 471 -27.33 1.93 42.54
C HIS A 471 -27.10 1.19 41.22
N ILE A 472 -25.85 1.11 40.74
CA ILE A 472 -25.60 0.60 39.38
C ILE A 472 -25.44 -0.93 39.30
N GLY A 473 -25.52 -1.66 40.41
CA GLY A 473 -25.39 -3.12 40.42
C GLY A 473 -23.94 -3.62 40.23
N GLY A 474 -22.96 -2.79 40.58
CA GLY A 474 -21.54 -3.11 40.57
C GLY A 474 -20.97 -3.41 39.18
N ALA A 475 -20.05 -4.38 39.14
CA ALA A 475 -19.30 -4.76 37.94
C ALA A 475 -20.20 -5.10 36.75
N ALA A 476 -21.32 -5.79 37.01
CA ALA A 476 -22.25 -6.23 35.98
C ALA A 476 -22.95 -5.05 35.29
N GLY A 477 -23.38 -4.04 36.06
CA GLY A 477 -24.03 -2.85 35.49
C GLY A 477 -23.05 -1.99 34.70
N MET A 478 -21.83 -1.81 35.20
CA MET A 478 -20.79 -1.08 34.48
C MET A 478 -20.39 -1.79 33.16
N ALA A 479 -20.27 -3.12 33.18
CA ALA A 479 -20.03 -3.92 31.97
C ALA A 479 -21.20 -3.80 30.96
N ALA A 480 -22.44 -3.90 31.44
CA ALA A 480 -23.63 -3.75 30.59
C ALA A 480 -23.71 -2.36 29.96
N TYR A 481 -23.32 -1.31 30.69
CA TYR A 481 -23.25 0.04 30.18
C TYR A 481 -22.20 0.19 29.06
N PHE A 482 -20.97 -0.28 29.27
CA PHE A 482 -19.92 -0.23 28.24
C PHE A 482 -20.31 -1.01 26.98
N GLN A 483 -20.97 -2.17 27.16
CA GLN A 483 -21.53 -2.93 26.05
C GLN A 483 -22.62 -2.13 25.30
N LYS A 484 -23.52 -1.46 26.02
CA LYS A 484 -24.61 -0.65 25.45
C LYS A 484 -24.08 0.50 24.60
N ILE A 485 -23.02 1.19 25.05
CA ILE A 485 -22.44 2.33 24.35
C ILE A 485 -21.40 1.92 23.28
N GLY A 486 -21.12 0.61 23.15
CA GLY A 486 -20.21 0.07 22.15
C GLY A 486 -18.72 0.36 22.43
N VAL A 487 -18.35 0.62 23.68
CA VAL A 487 -16.95 0.84 24.08
C VAL A 487 -16.36 -0.45 24.64
N ALA A 488 -15.29 -0.93 24.00
CA ALA A 488 -14.55 -2.11 24.44
C ALA A 488 -13.28 -1.71 25.21
N GLY A 489 -12.76 -2.62 26.04
CA GLY A 489 -11.48 -2.43 26.75
C GLY A 489 -11.60 -2.07 28.23
N LEU A 490 -12.81 -2.12 28.81
CA LEU A 490 -13.03 -2.12 30.26
C LEU A 490 -13.16 -3.56 30.77
N ASN A 491 -12.43 -3.88 31.83
CA ASN A 491 -12.50 -5.12 32.59
C ASN A 491 -12.83 -4.79 34.06
N PRO A 492 -14.12 -4.79 34.45
CA PRO A 492 -14.50 -4.52 35.83
C PRO A 492 -13.94 -5.58 36.79
N SER A 493 -13.38 -5.13 37.92
CA SER A 493 -12.99 -6.04 39.00
C SER A 493 -14.24 -6.54 39.74
N ALA A 494 -14.26 -7.84 40.02
CA ALA A 494 -15.33 -8.47 40.79
C ALA A 494 -15.30 -8.05 42.27
N ASP A 495 -14.11 -7.76 42.80
CA ASP A 495 -13.89 -7.59 44.23
C ASP A 495 -13.79 -6.11 44.65
N ALA A 496 -13.15 -5.27 43.83
CA ALA A 496 -12.89 -3.87 44.19
C ALA A 496 -12.90 -2.96 42.96
N TRP A 497 -13.84 -2.00 42.91
CA TRP A 497 -14.06 -1.13 41.76
C TRP A 497 -12.79 -0.41 41.26
N GLY A 498 -11.90 0.00 42.18
CA GLY A 498 -10.67 0.73 41.86
C GLY A 498 -9.57 -0.14 41.21
N TYR A 499 -9.69 -1.46 41.28
CA TYR A 499 -8.78 -2.41 40.63
C TYR A 499 -9.34 -2.93 39.30
N SER A 500 -10.46 -2.37 38.84
CA SER A 500 -10.89 -2.57 37.45
C SER A 500 -9.77 -2.14 36.51
N GLN A 501 -9.67 -2.79 35.36
CA GLN A 501 -8.70 -2.41 34.34
C GLN A 501 -9.41 -1.75 33.16
N ILE A 502 -8.76 -0.77 32.56
CA ILE A 502 -9.24 -0.10 31.36
C ILE A 502 -8.07 0.17 30.42
N SER A 503 -8.34 0.20 29.12
CA SER A 503 -7.38 0.70 28.15
C SER A 503 -7.47 2.23 27.99
N PRO A 504 -6.34 2.92 27.69
CA PRO A 504 -6.38 4.34 27.38
C PRO A 504 -7.36 4.67 26.25
N GLN A 505 -7.49 3.76 25.27
CA GLN A 505 -8.46 3.90 24.18
C GLN A 505 -9.90 3.93 24.70
N ALA A 506 -10.27 2.97 25.56
CA ALA A 506 -11.63 2.88 26.09
C ALA A 506 -12.00 4.14 26.89
N MET A 507 -11.06 4.71 27.64
CA MET A 507 -11.28 5.96 28.36
C MET A 507 -11.47 7.15 27.41
N VAL A 508 -10.65 7.29 26.37
CA VAL A 508 -10.84 8.37 25.38
C VAL A 508 -12.14 8.19 24.60
N ASP A 509 -12.51 6.96 24.23
CA ASP A 509 -13.78 6.68 23.55
C ASP A 509 -14.98 7.08 24.43
N LEU A 510 -14.95 6.74 25.72
CA LEU A 510 -15.97 7.13 26.70
C LEU A 510 -16.09 8.65 26.83
N LEU A 511 -14.97 9.35 27.01
CA LEU A 511 -14.93 10.81 27.11
C LEU A 511 -15.35 11.49 25.81
N THR A 512 -15.03 10.91 24.65
CA THR A 512 -15.47 11.42 23.35
C THR A 512 -16.97 11.28 23.18
N LEU A 513 -17.56 10.15 23.57
CA LEU A 513 -19.01 9.97 23.55
C LEU A 513 -19.73 10.94 24.50
N LEU A 514 -19.16 11.18 25.68
CA LEU A 514 -19.65 12.20 26.63
C LEU A 514 -19.58 13.60 26.01
N HIS A 515 -18.44 13.96 25.42
CA HIS A 515 -18.22 15.24 24.77
C HIS A 515 -19.11 15.46 23.54
N ASP A 516 -19.45 14.40 22.80
CA ASP A 516 -20.34 14.52 21.65
C ASP A 516 -21.83 14.54 22.06
N GLY A 517 -22.14 14.24 23.32
CA GLY A 517 -23.52 14.08 23.81
C GLY A 517 -24.25 12.90 23.18
N LYS A 518 -23.53 11.80 22.97
CA LYS A 518 -24.07 10.57 22.38
C LYS A 518 -24.60 9.57 23.40
N ILE A 519 -24.28 9.76 24.69
CA ILE A 519 -24.54 8.77 25.75
C ILE A 519 -25.41 9.27 26.90
N LEU A 520 -25.75 10.55 26.96
CA LEU A 520 -26.61 11.16 27.98
C LEU A 520 -27.49 12.26 27.37
N THR A 521 -28.59 12.60 28.05
CA THR A 521 -29.35 13.83 27.78
C THR A 521 -28.48 15.07 27.95
N ALA A 522 -28.89 16.19 27.32
CA ALA A 522 -28.14 17.44 27.41
C ALA A 522 -27.97 17.95 28.86
N SER A 523 -28.98 17.74 29.71
CA SER A 523 -28.96 18.15 31.13
C SER A 523 -27.93 17.34 31.92
N HIS A 524 -28.06 16.01 31.93
CA HIS A 524 -27.13 15.14 32.67
C HIS A 524 -25.72 15.19 32.13
N ARG A 525 -25.54 15.36 30.81
CA ARG A 525 -24.23 15.62 30.22
C ARG A 525 -23.61 16.90 30.79
N ALA A 526 -24.38 17.99 30.86
CA ALA A 526 -23.87 19.25 31.41
C ALA A 526 -23.48 19.09 32.89
N THR A 527 -24.29 18.36 33.69
CA THR A 527 -23.96 18.02 35.07
C THR A 527 -22.68 17.19 35.17
N ALA A 528 -22.55 16.12 34.38
CA ALA A 528 -21.37 15.25 34.39
C ALA A 528 -20.08 16.02 34.03
N ILE A 529 -20.13 16.86 32.99
CA ILE A 529 -19.00 17.72 32.60
C ILE A 529 -18.69 18.72 33.72
N ASN A 530 -19.71 19.37 34.29
CA ASN A 530 -19.53 20.35 35.37
C ASN A 530 -18.86 19.74 36.61
N LEU A 531 -19.26 18.54 37.02
CA LEU A 531 -18.60 17.83 38.13
C LEU A 531 -17.11 17.57 37.81
N MET A 532 -16.81 17.15 36.59
CA MET A 532 -15.42 16.92 36.15
C MET A 532 -14.60 18.21 36.00
N GLU A 533 -15.24 19.37 35.85
CA GLU A 533 -14.60 20.69 35.83
C GLU A 533 -14.30 21.27 37.21
N ASN A 534 -14.89 20.71 38.28
CA ASN A 534 -14.78 21.20 39.66
C ASN A 534 -14.00 20.25 40.58
N VAL A 535 -13.21 19.33 40.02
CA VAL A 535 -12.28 18.47 40.78
C VAL A 535 -11.35 19.31 41.67
N GLU A 536 -11.15 18.92 42.92
CA GLU A 536 -10.33 19.68 43.88
C GLU A 536 -8.86 19.79 43.44
N SER A 537 -8.20 20.88 43.85
CA SER A 537 -6.85 21.21 43.35
C SER A 537 -5.78 20.16 43.63
N ASP A 538 -5.90 19.40 44.72
CA ASP A 538 -5.00 18.30 45.06
C ASP A 538 -5.27 17.02 44.25
N GLN A 539 -6.35 17.00 43.47
CA GLN A 539 -6.79 15.92 42.58
C GLN A 539 -6.62 16.27 41.09
N GLN A 540 -5.93 17.37 40.76
CA GLN A 540 -5.73 17.89 39.39
C GLN A 540 -4.32 17.66 38.84
N VAL A 541 -3.80 16.42 38.85
CA VAL A 541 -2.46 16.10 38.36
C VAL A 541 -2.48 15.84 36.85
N GLY A 542 -1.48 16.30 36.10
CA GLY A 542 -1.37 16.01 34.68
C GLY A 542 -2.34 16.85 33.86
N VAL A 543 -3.50 16.30 33.47
CA VAL A 543 -4.45 17.03 32.62
C VAL A 543 -4.91 18.35 33.27
N GLY A 544 -5.15 18.34 34.59
CA GLY A 544 -5.59 19.52 35.35
C GLY A 544 -4.51 20.60 35.50
N ASP A 545 -3.33 20.24 36.05
CA ASP A 545 -2.27 21.20 36.36
C ASP A 545 -1.30 21.53 35.21
N THR A 546 -1.47 20.92 34.03
CA THR A 546 -0.66 21.23 32.82
C THR A 546 -1.46 21.79 31.65
N ALA A 547 -2.76 22.01 31.81
CA ALA A 547 -3.61 22.56 30.75
C ALA A 547 -3.15 23.97 30.31
N PRO A 548 -3.37 24.34 29.04
CA PRO A 548 -3.09 25.70 28.55
C PRO A 548 -3.85 26.75 29.35
N GLY A 549 -3.25 27.94 29.52
CA GLY A 549 -3.90 29.05 30.22
C GLY A 549 -5.22 29.45 29.55
N GLY A 550 -6.29 29.51 30.33
CA GLY A 550 -7.64 29.83 29.85
C GLY A 550 -8.41 28.65 29.25
N ALA A 551 -7.88 27.43 29.33
CA ALA A 551 -8.60 26.23 28.97
C ALA A 551 -9.68 25.88 30.03
N THR A 552 -10.78 25.31 29.57
CA THR A 552 -11.72 24.57 30.42
C THR A 552 -11.30 23.10 30.43
N VAL A 553 -11.26 22.49 31.61
CA VAL A 553 -10.75 21.12 31.80
C VAL A 553 -11.77 20.29 32.56
N ALA A 554 -12.37 19.31 31.89
CA ALA A 554 -13.20 18.28 32.54
C ALA A 554 -12.36 17.00 32.67
N MET A 555 -11.97 16.62 33.88
CA MET A 555 -11.00 15.54 34.09
C MET A 555 -11.30 14.65 35.30
N LYS A 556 -10.59 13.52 35.38
CA LYS A 556 -10.48 12.71 36.59
C LYS A 556 -9.18 11.92 36.61
N ASP A 557 -8.49 11.97 37.75
CA ASP A 557 -7.30 11.17 38.01
C ASP A 557 -7.58 9.94 38.87
N GLY A 558 -6.63 9.01 38.86
CA GLY A 558 -6.58 7.88 39.77
C GLY A 558 -5.16 7.43 40.09
N TRP A 559 -4.92 7.08 41.35
CA TRP A 559 -3.72 6.41 41.81
C TRP A 559 -4.02 5.36 42.87
N VAL A 560 -3.28 4.26 42.84
CA VAL A 560 -3.32 3.18 43.83
C VAL A 560 -2.04 2.36 43.73
N THR A 561 -1.66 1.66 44.80
CA THR A 561 -0.64 0.61 44.73
C THR A 561 -1.25 -0.68 44.16
N GLY A 562 -0.58 -1.29 43.20
CA GLY A 562 -0.93 -2.60 42.67
C GLY A 562 -0.55 -3.74 43.62
N ASP A 563 -0.85 -4.98 43.21
CA ASP A 563 -0.52 -6.20 43.96
C ASP A 563 1.01 -6.45 44.06
N ASP A 564 1.79 -5.73 43.25
CA ASP A 564 3.25 -5.73 43.23
C ASP A 564 3.87 -4.67 44.16
N ASP A 565 3.07 -3.99 44.97
CA ASP A 565 3.42 -2.84 45.81
C ASP A 565 3.94 -1.62 45.03
N LEU A 566 3.75 -1.58 43.71
CA LEU A 566 4.13 -0.45 42.85
C LEU A 566 2.93 0.43 42.50
N TRP A 567 3.19 1.69 42.17
CA TRP A 567 2.15 2.67 41.94
C TRP A 567 1.60 2.60 40.50
N ALA A 568 0.28 2.50 40.39
CA ALA A 568 -0.48 2.91 39.22
C ALA A 568 -0.89 4.38 39.36
N MET A 569 -0.75 5.15 38.29
CA MET A 569 -1.15 6.55 38.22
C MET A 569 -1.70 6.86 36.84
N ASN A 570 -2.83 7.55 36.78
CA ASN A 570 -3.45 7.94 35.53
C ASN A 570 -4.09 9.34 35.62
N SER A 571 -4.20 9.97 34.45
CA SER A 571 -4.88 11.25 34.28
C SER A 571 -5.58 11.28 32.93
N SER A 572 -6.88 11.58 32.94
CA SER A 572 -7.71 11.62 31.73
C SER A 572 -8.68 12.79 31.75
N GLY A 573 -8.94 13.38 30.58
CA GLY A 573 -9.90 14.48 30.51
C GLY A 573 -10.11 15.06 29.12
N ILE A 574 -11.05 16.00 29.07
CA ILE A 574 -11.43 16.81 27.92
C ILE A 574 -10.89 18.21 28.18
N VAL A 575 -10.04 18.72 27.29
CA VAL A 575 -9.45 20.05 27.40
C VAL A 575 -9.92 20.90 26.23
N THR A 576 -10.60 22.01 26.54
CA THR A 576 -11.15 22.94 25.56
C THR A 576 -10.48 24.30 25.70
N THR A 577 -9.80 24.76 24.65
CA THR A 577 -9.22 26.11 24.56
C THR A 577 -9.87 26.87 23.41
N GLY A 578 -10.76 27.81 23.72
CA GLY A 578 -11.49 28.56 22.70
C GLY A 578 -12.39 27.66 21.85
N LYS A 579 -11.98 27.37 20.61
CA LYS A 579 -12.70 26.48 19.67
C LYS A 579 -11.98 25.14 19.43
N THR A 580 -10.85 24.92 20.09
CA THR A 580 -10.05 23.71 19.94
C THR A 580 -10.28 22.82 21.15
N THR A 581 -10.63 21.57 20.91
CA THR A 581 -10.74 20.53 21.94
C THR A 581 -9.75 19.43 21.66
N TYR A 582 -9.13 18.89 22.70
CA TYR A 582 -8.54 17.57 22.65
C TYR A 582 -8.97 16.74 23.85
N ILE A 583 -9.07 15.43 23.65
CA ILE A 583 -9.41 14.46 24.68
C ILE A 583 -8.20 13.57 24.88
N ILE A 584 -7.75 13.41 26.11
CA ILE A 584 -6.51 12.70 26.43
C ILE A 584 -6.74 11.70 27.55
N SER A 585 -6.06 10.57 27.44
CA SER A 585 -5.90 9.63 28.53
C SER A 585 -4.44 9.18 28.62
N VAL A 586 -3.88 9.26 29.83
CA VAL A 586 -2.52 8.80 30.15
C VAL A 586 -2.62 7.84 31.33
N TYR A 587 -2.19 6.60 31.12
CA TYR A 587 -2.07 5.59 32.17
C TYR A 587 -0.62 5.18 32.35
N THR A 588 -0.23 4.95 33.60
CA THR A 588 1.07 4.43 33.99
C THR A 588 0.92 3.40 35.10
N GLN A 589 1.82 2.43 35.15
CA GLN A 589 1.87 1.41 36.20
C GLN A 589 3.30 1.03 36.53
N GLU A 590 3.48 0.20 37.56
CA GLU A 590 4.80 -0.29 38.00
C GLU A 590 5.78 0.87 38.34
N ASN A 591 5.25 1.99 38.85
CA ASN A 591 6.06 3.13 39.28
C ASN A 591 6.59 2.90 40.70
N GLN A 592 7.85 3.26 40.96
CA GLN A 592 8.48 3.05 42.28
C GLN A 592 7.88 3.95 43.37
N SER A 593 7.35 5.11 42.98
CA SER A 593 6.63 6.02 43.86
C SER A 593 5.46 6.67 43.12
N LEU A 594 4.51 7.22 43.88
CA LEU A 594 3.44 8.05 43.31
C LEU A 594 4.02 9.25 42.55
N ASP A 595 5.05 9.90 43.11
CA ASP A 595 5.70 11.06 42.50
C ASP A 595 6.28 10.75 41.12
N ASP A 596 6.83 9.55 40.92
CA ASP A 596 7.32 9.11 39.61
C ASP A 596 6.17 9.02 38.59
N GLY A 597 5.06 8.40 38.98
CA GLY A 597 3.85 8.32 38.15
C GLY A 597 3.28 9.69 37.82
N GLN A 598 3.21 10.59 38.83
CA GLN A 598 2.77 11.97 38.64
C GLN A 598 3.69 12.74 37.69
N ALA A 599 5.00 12.55 37.79
CA ALA A 599 5.98 13.18 36.90
C ALA A 599 5.80 12.71 35.45
N ILE A 600 5.52 11.42 35.22
CA ILE A 600 5.25 10.89 33.88
C ILE A 600 3.99 11.51 33.30
N VAL A 601 2.85 11.48 34.00
CA VAL A 601 1.60 12.03 33.46
C VAL A 601 1.71 13.53 33.21
N ARG A 602 2.35 14.31 34.10
CA ARG A 602 2.62 15.74 33.89
C ARG A 602 3.50 15.98 32.66
N LYS A 603 4.55 15.18 32.46
CA LYS A 603 5.42 15.31 31.29
C LYS A 603 4.66 15.07 29.99
N VAL A 604 3.82 14.02 29.94
CA VAL A 604 3.00 13.72 28.76
C VAL A 604 1.97 14.82 28.53
N CYS A 605 1.14 15.15 29.53
CA CYS A 605 0.06 16.12 29.40
C CYS A 605 0.57 17.52 29.04
N SER A 606 1.64 18.01 29.67
CA SER A 606 2.24 19.32 29.34
C SER A 606 2.80 19.35 27.92
N THR A 607 3.40 18.25 27.46
CA THR A 607 3.91 18.15 26.08
C THR A 607 2.75 18.19 25.09
N VAL A 608 1.68 17.42 25.32
CA VAL A 608 0.48 17.42 24.46
C VAL A 608 -0.20 18.79 24.46
N ALA A 609 -0.40 19.40 25.63
CA ALA A 609 -0.95 20.74 25.76
C ALA A 609 -0.14 21.74 24.91
N SER A 610 1.20 21.68 24.98
CA SER A 610 2.06 22.58 24.20
C SER A 610 1.93 22.38 22.68
N LEU A 611 1.59 21.16 22.22
CA LEU A 611 1.49 20.80 20.81
C LEU A 611 0.10 21.08 20.23
N LEU A 612 -0.96 20.96 21.03
CA LEU A 612 -2.35 21.10 20.60
C LEU A 612 -2.98 22.47 20.90
N SER A 613 -2.30 23.33 21.67
CA SER A 613 -2.74 24.71 21.98
C SER A 613 -2.20 25.79 21.05
#